data_AF-A0A537E2R7-F1
#
_entry.id   AF-A0A537E2R7-F1
#
_cell.length_a   1.000
_cell.length_b   1.000
_cell.length_c   1.000
_cell.angle_alpha   90.00
_cell.angle_beta   90.00
_cell.angle_gamma   90.00
#
_symmetry.space_group_name_H-M   'P 1'
#
loop_
_entity.id
_entity.type
_entity.pdbx_description
1 polymer ?
#
loop_
_entity_poly.entity_id
_entity_poly.type
_entity_poly.pdbx_seq_one_letter_code
_entity_poly.pdbx_strand_id
1 'polypeptide(L)'
;MIRKAYWNYAFGEGWAHYCEETMLDEGYGNEQLRLIQLKEALLRDCRFIVSFWMHTQGLGVNEARQFIMENAYMETLPAEREALRGTFDHSYYGYTLGKLYIKKARERFFHEHPSASAKEFHDKLLGLGGAPVGLLEELIT
;
A
#
# COMPACT_ATOMS: atom_id res chain seq x y z
N MET A 1 12.80 -20.45 8.36
CA MET A 1 11.78 -21.24 7.64
C MET A 1 10.39 -20.60 7.68
N ILE A 2 9.91 -20.03 8.79
CA ILE A 2 8.56 -19.44 8.91
C ILE A 2 8.28 -18.29 7.91
N ARG A 3 9.19 -17.31 7.75
CA ARG A 3 8.99 -16.17 6.81
C ARG A 3 8.96 -16.53 5.31
N LYS A 4 9.40 -17.74 4.95
CA LYS A 4 9.31 -18.29 3.58
C LYS A 4 8.02 -19.09 3.36
N ALA A 5 7.36 -19.50 4.44
CA ALA A 5 6.16 -20.32 4.42
C ALA A 5 4.87 -19.50 4.64
N TYR A 6 4.96 -18.36 5.33
CA TYR A 6 3.83 -17.49 5.61
C TYR A 6 3.85 -16.24 4.74
N TRP A 7 2.74 -16.00 4.05
CA TRP A 7 2.49 -14.76 3.32
C TRP A 7 2.05 -13.67 4.27
N ASN A 8 2.75 -12.53 4.24
CA ASN A 8 2.30 -11.32 4.94
C ASN A 8 1.54 -10.45 3.95
N TYR A 9 0.24 -10.28 4.17
CA TYR A 9 -0.65 -9.54 3.26
C TYR A 9 -0.20 -8.10 3.02
N ALA A 10 0.08 -7.34 4.10
CA ALA A 10 0.53 -5.96 3.99
C ALA A 10 1.90 -5.85 3.31
N PHE A 11 2.82 -6.79 3.53
CA PHE A 11 4.11 -6.79 2.84
C PHE A 11 3.94 -7.01 1.34
N GLY A 12 3.21 -8.05 0.94
CA GLY A 12 3.04 -8.41 -0.47
C GLY A 12 2.26 -7.35 -1.26
N GLU A 13 1.12 -6.92 -0.72
CA GLU A 13 0.29 -5.89 -1.37
C GLU A 13 0.95 -4.51 -1.32
N GLY A 14 1.63 -4.19 -0.22
CA GLY A 14 2.42 -2.97 -0.11
C GLY A 14 3.59 -2.92 -1.08
N TRP A 15 4.27 -4.05 -1.29
CA TRP A 15 5.32 -4.19 -2.31
C TRP A 15 4.78 -3.98 -3.72
N ALA A 16 3.67 -4.64 -4.07
CA ALA A 16 3.03 -4.45 -5.37
C ALA A 16 2.66 -2.98 -5.59
N HIS A 17 2.04 -2.35 -4.60
CA HIS A 17 1.64 -0.95 -4.68
C HIS A 17 2.82 0.04 -4.71
N TYR A 18 3.94 -0.30 -4.06
CA TYR A 18 5.20 0.43 -4.15
C TYR A 18 5.84 0.31 -5.54
N CYS A 19 5.82 -0.88 -6.15
CA CYS A 19 6.36 -1.11 -7.48
C CYS A 19 5.58 -0.35 -8.57
N GLU A 20 4.26 -0.28 -8.47
CA GLU A 20 3.42 0.51 -9.39
C GLU A 20 3.89 1.97 -9.48
N GLU A 21 4.18 2.60 -8.34
CA GLU A 21 4.70 3.98 -8.28
C GLU A 21 6.16 4.04 -8.78
N THR A 22 7.01 3.16 -8.26
CA THR A 22 8.47 3.19 -8.53
C THR A 22 8.79 2.94 -10.00
N MET A 23 8.09 2.01 -10.67
CA MET A 23 8.32 1.74 -12.09
C MET A 23 8.14 3.00 -12.94
N LEU A 24 7.09 3.78 -12.64
CA LEU A 24 6.83 5.02 -13.35
C LEU A 24 7.83 6.12 -12.98
N ASP A 25 8.32 6.14 -11.73
CA ASP A 25 9.34 7.10 -11.28
C ASP A 25 10.68 6.85 -11.99
N GLU A 26 10.99 5.59 -12.30
CA GLU A 26 12.15 5.16 -13.09
C GLU A 26 11.94 5.31 -14.62
N GLY A 27 10.85 5.95 -15.04
CA GLY A 27 10.60 6.33 -16.44
C GLY A 27 9.83 5.31 -17.27
N TYR A 28 9.24 4.27 -16.67
CA TYR A 28 8.30 3.41 -17.38
C TYR A 28 6.99 4.16 -17.68
N GLY A 29 6.41 3.98 -18.87
CA GLY A 29 5.09 4.50 -19.21
C GLY A 29 5.07 5.99 -19.60
N ASN A 30 3.91 6.62 -19.43
CA ASN A 30 3.66 8.02 -19.80
C ASN A 30 2.72 8.71 -18.79
N GLU A 31 2.42 9.98 -19.01
CA GLU A 31 1.54 10.76 -18.11
C GLU A 31 0.14 10.18 -17.95
N GLN A 32 -0.41 9.55 -19.00
CA GLN A 32 -1.72 8.88 -18.92
C GLN A 32 -1.68 7.68 -17.98
N LEU A 33 -0.61 6.88 -18.05
CA LEU A 33 -0.41 5.76 -17.14
C LEU A 33 -0.20 6.24 -15.70
N ARG A 34 0.52 7.36 -15.51
CA ARG A 34 0.67 8.00 -14.19
C ARG A 34 -0.68 8.40 -13.61
N LEU A 35 -1.56 9.01 -14.40
CA LEU A 35 -2.90 9.38 -13.94
C LEU A 35 -3.71 8.15 -13.51
N ILE A 36 -3.66 7.07 -14.29
CA ILE A 36 -4.34 5.80 -13.94
C ILE A 36 -3.77 5.22 -12.65
N GLN A 37 -2.44 5.15 -12.51
CA GLN A 37 -1.79 4.65 -11.30
C GLN A 37 -2.15 5.48 -10.07
N LEU A 38 -2.23 6.81 -10.18
CA LEU A 38 -2.65 7.70 -9.09
C LEU A 38 -4.13 7.49 -8.74
N LYS A 39 -5.02 7.36 -9.73
CA LYS A 39 -6.43 7.04 -9.49
C LYS A 39 -6.58 5.71 -8.75
N GLU A 40 -5.83 4.70 -9.17
CA GLU A 40 -5.80 3.40 -8.52
C GLU A 40 -5.23 3.50 -7.09
N ALA A 41 -4.20 4.32 -6.85
CA ALA A 41 -3.64 4.58 -5.52
C ALA A 41 -4.66 5.23 -4.57
N LEU A 42 -5.44 6.21 -5.05
CA LEU A 42 -6.48 6.88 -4.26
C LEU A 42 -7.49 5.88 -3.67
N LEU A 43 -7.84 4.82 -4.41
CA LEU A 43 -8.71 3.78 -3.88
C LEU A 43 -8.05 3.02 -2.71
N ARG A 44 -6.75 2.67 -2.81
CA ARG A 44 -6.04 2.00 -1.69
C ARG A 44 -5.95 2.92 -0.46
N ASP A 45 -5.76 4.22 -0.68
CA ASP A 45 -5.73 5.21 0.40
C ASP A 45 -7.11 5.39 1.04
N CYS A 46 -8.18 5.37 0.25
CA CYS A 46 -9.55 5.36 0.78
C CYS A 46 -9.81 4.10 1.61
N ARG A 47 -9.40 2.92 1.14
CA ARG A 47 -9.52 1.67 1.92
C ARG A 47 -8.78 1.76 3.24
N PHE A 48 -7.57 2.32 3.24
CA PHE A 48 -6.80 2.55 4.45
C PHE A 48 -7.60 3.35 5.48
N ILE A 49 -8.13 4.52 5.10
CA ILE A 49 -8.89 5.40 5.98
C ILE A 49 -10.21 4.75 6.44
N VAL A 50 -11.01 4.27 5.49
CA VAL A 50 -12.32 3.67 5.76
C VAL A 50 -12.20 2.46 6.68
N SER A 51 -11.17 1.63 6.52
CA SER A 51 -10.92 0.50 7.41
C SER A 51 -10.82 0.93 8.87
N PHE A 52 -10.03 1.96 9.17
CA PHE A 52 -9.88 2.43 10.54
C PHE A 52 -11.19 3.04 11.04
N TRP A 53 -11.85 3.88 10.26
CA TRP A 53 -13.06 4.55 10.70
C TRP A 53 -14.23 3.58 10.92
N MET A 54 -14.42 2.58 10.05
CA MET A 54 -15.44 1.55 10.25
C MET A 54 -15.21 0.76 11.53
N HIS A 55 -13.97 0.32 11.77
CA HIS A 55 -13.65 -0.62 12.86
C HIS A 55 -13.27 0.06 14.18
N THR A 56 -13.09 1.38 14.21
CA THR A 56 -12.69 2.12 15.43
C THR A 56 -13.53 3.36 15.73
N GLN A 57 -14.25 3.92 14.75
CA GLN A 57 -15.01 5.17 14.90
C GLN A 57 -16.49 5.05 14.50
N GLY A 58 -16.97 3.85 14.16
CA GLY A 58 -18.38 3.60 13.89
C GLY A 58 -18.90 4.12 12.54
N LEU A 59 -18.01 4.36 11.57
CA LEU A 59 -18.41 4.78 10.22
C LEU A 59 -19.30 3.72 9.55
N GLY A 60 -20.49 4.13 9.11
CA GLY A 60 -21.43 3.24 8.42
C GLY A 60 -21.06 2.97 6.96
N VAL A 61 -21.61 1.91 6.38
CA VAL A 61 -21.38 1.53 4.96
C VAL A 61 -21.76 2.66 3.99
N ASN A 62 -22.86 3.38 4.26
CA ASN A 62 -23.31 4.48 3.39
C ASN A 62 -22.34 5.68 3.43
N GLU A 63 -21.80 6.01 4.60
CA GLU A 63 -20.83 7.10 4.77
C GLU A 63 -19.49 6.71 4.14
N ALA A 64 -19.06 5.47 4.33
CA ALA A 64 -17.88 4.93 3.65
C ALA A 64 -18.02 4.94 2.12
N ARG A 65 -19.18 4.55 1.59
CA ARG A 65 -19.47 4.64 0.16
C ARG A 65 -19.33 6.08 -0.33
N GLN A 66 -19.95 7.03 0.36
CA GLN A 66 -19.88 8.45 0.00
C GLN A 66 -18.42 8.94 0.01
N PHE A 67 -17.67 8.60 1.06
CA PHE A 67 -16.25 8.94 1.17
C PHE A 67 -15.43 8.39 -0.02
N ILE A 68 -15.64 7.13 -0.40
CA ILE A 68 -14.93 6.50 -1.53
C ILE A 68 -15.33 7.17 -2.86
N MET A 69 -16.60 7.51 -3.06
CA MET A 69 -17.04 8.22 -4.27
C MET A 69 -16.35 9.58 -4.41
N GLU A 70 -16.32 10.35 -3.32
CA GLU A 70 -15.75 11.70 -3.29
C GLU A 70 -14.22 11.71 -3.47
N ASN A 71 -13.51 10.74 -2.88
CA ASN A 71 -12.06 10.75 -2.81
C ASN A 71 -11.36 9.84 -3.82
N ALA A 72 -12.01 8.76 -4.28
CA ALA A 72 -11.49 7.85 -5.30
C ALA A 72 -12.17 8.00 -6.68
N TYR A 73 -13.11 8.95 -6.82
CA TYR A 73 -13.82 9.24 -8.06
C TYR A 73 -14.50 7.99 -8.66
N MET A 74 -15.10 7.19 -7.80
CA MET A 74 -15.81 5.97 -8.18
C MET A 74 -17.31 6.21 -8.30
N GLU A 75 -17.94 5.51 -9.23
CA GLU A 75 -19.39 5.46 -9.33
C GLU A 75 -20.01 4.73 -8.13
N THR A 76 -21.31 4.95 -7.92
CA THR A 76 -22.06 4.45 -6.75
C THR A 76 -21.89 2.94 -6.53
N LEU A 77 -22.11 2.13 -7.57
CA LEU A 77 -22.08 0.66 -7.45
C LEU A 77 -20.69 0.12 -7.06
N PRO A 78 -19.58 0.49 -7.73
CA PRO A 78 -18.27 -0.01 -7.33
C PRO A 78 -17.83 0.57 -5.97
N ALA A 79 -18.16 1.83 -5.64
CA ALA A 79 -17.88 2.37 -4.30
C ALA A 79 -18.64 1.64 -3.19
N GLU A 80 -19.89 1.24 -3.44
CA GLU A 80 -20.69 0.44 -2.50
C GLU A 80 -20.06 -0.93 -2.25
N ARG A 81 -19.54 -1.58 -3.30
CA ARG A 81 -18.83 -2.86 -3.16
C ARG A 81 -17.58 -2.74 -2.30
N GLU A 82 -16.83 -1.65 -2.43
CA GLU A 82 -15.63 -1.39 -1.61
C GLU A 82 -16.00 -1.07 -0.15
N ALA A 83 -17.06 -0.30 0.07
CA ALA A 83 -17.59 -0.04 1.41
C ALA A 83 -18.08 -1.34 2.09
N LEU A 84 -18.82 -2.18 1.35
CA LEU A 84 -19.26 -3.48 1.84
C LEU A 84 -18.08 -4.42 2.13
N ARG A 85 -17.06 -4.43 1.27
CA ARG A 85 -15.83 -5.19 1.49
C ARG A 85 -15.19 -4.86 2.83
N GLY A 86 -15.15 -3.57 3.19
CA GLY A 86 -14.60 -3.12 4.47
C GLY A 86 -15.24 -3.75 5.71
N THR A 87 -16.49 -4.20 5.60
CA THR A 87 -17.20 -4.81 6.73
C THR A 87 -16.69 -6.22 7.08
N PHE A 88 -16.15 -6.96 6.10
CA PHE A 88 -15.70 -8.35 6.30
C PHE A 88 -14.21 -8.57 6.00
N ASP A 89 -13.56 -7.65 5.30
CA ASP A 89 -12.12 -7.62 5.07
C ASP A 89 -11.54 -6.38 5.75
N HIS A 90 -11.43 -6.43 7.06
CA HIS A 90 -10.78 -5.39 7.86
C HIS A 90 -9.28 -5.24 7.56
N SER A 91 -8.67 -6.10 6.72
CA SER A 91 -7.23 -6.08 6.43
C SER A 91 -6.84 -5.35 5.14
N TYR A 92 -7.84 -4.96 4.33
CA TYR A 92 -7.66 -4.21 3.08
C TYR A 92 -7.02 -2.80 3.22
N TYR A 93 -6.70 -2.35 4.44
CA TYR A 93 -5.77 -1.23 4.67
C TYR A 93 -4.30 -1.59 4.33
N GLY A 94 -3.99 -2.88 4.22
CA GLY A 94 -2.63 -3.41 4.12
C GLY A 94 -1.84 -2.91 2.92
N TYR A 95 -2.51 -2.56 1.81
CA TYR A 95 -1.89 -2.01 0.60
C TYR A 95 -1.11 -0.73 0.92
N THR A 96 -1.82 0.33 1.35
CA THR A 96 -1.21 1.62 1.66
C THR A 96 -0.29 1.52 2.87
N LEU A 97 -0.69 0.79 3.92
CA LEU A 97 0.17 0.64 5.11
C LEU A 97 1.53 0.03 4.74
N GLY A 98 1.53 -1.07 3.99
CA GLY A 98 2.75 -1.74 3.59
C GLY A 98 3.62 -0.86 2.70
N LYS A 99 3.02 -0.17 1.73
CA LYS A 99 3.74 0.79 0.87
C LYS A 99 4.40 1.89 1.68
N LEU A 100 3.70 2.50 2.64
CA LEU A 100 4.25 3.55 3.49
C LEU A 100 5.45 3.07 4.31
N TYR A 101 5.37 1.88 4.92
CA TYR A 101 6.51 1.32 5.63
C TYR A 101 7.69 0.98 4.73
N ILE A 102 7.44 0.50 3.51
CA ILE A 102 8.50 0.27 2.51
C ILE A 102 9.18 1.59 2.12
N LYS A 103 8.40 2.65 1.85
CA LYS A 103 8.94 3.98 1.53
C LYS A 103 9.77 4.54 2.69
N LYS A 104 9.27 4.43 3.92
CA LYS A 104 10.00 4.84 5.13
C LYS A 104 11.33 4.09 5.28
N ALA A 105 11.32 2.76 5.12
CA ALA A 105 12.55 1.97 5.18
C ALA A 105 13.52 2.30 4.04
N ARG A 106 13.01 2.61 2.84
CA ARG A 106 13.80 3.07 1.69
C ARG A 106 14.51 4.39 1.97
N GLU A 107 13.78 5.37 2.50
CA GLU A 107 14.32 6.69 2.86
C GLU A 107 15.46 6.56 3.86
N ARG A 108 15.26 5.79 4.93
CA ARG A 108 16.32 5.51 5.92
C ARG A 108 17.52 4.80 5.29
N PHE A 109 17.28 3.76 4.49
CA PHE A 109 18.36 2.99 3.87
C PHE A 109 19.28 3.87 3.00
N PHE A 110 18.70 4.74 2.16
CA PHE A 110 19.49 5.66 1.32
C PHE A 110 20.10 6.82 2.10
N HIS A 111 19.55 7.18 3.26
CA HIS A 111 20.20 8.12 4.16
C HIS A 111 21.49 7.53 4.76
N GLU A 112 21.45 6.26 5.18
CA GLU A 112 22.62 5.55 5.73
C GLU A 112 23.61 5.10 4.64
N HIS A 113 23.12 4.86 3.42
CA HIS A 113 23.90 4.37 2.28
C HIS A 113 23.70 5.23 1.02
N PRO A 114 24.21 6.48 0.97
CA PRO A 114 23.91 7.42 -0.12
C PRO A 114 24.40 6.98 -1.52
N SER A 115 25.37 6.07 -1.57
CA SER A 115 25.92 5.54 -2.82
C SER A 115 25.33 4.18 -3.22
N ALA A 116 24.42 3.62 -2.42
CA ALA A 116 23.75 2.37 -2.78
C ALA A 116 22.82 2.56 -3.98
N SER A 117 22.57 1.48 -4.69
CA SER A 117 21.63 1.40 -5.80
C SER A 117 20.23 0.99 -5.34
N ALA A 118 19.22 1.29 -6.15
CA ALA A 118 17.86 0.78 -5.96
C ALA A 118 17.81 -0.75 -5.89
N LYS A 119 18.64 -1.42 -6.70
CA LYS A 119 18.76 -2.89 -6.71
C LYS A 119 19.20 -3.42 -5.36
N GLU A 120 20.22 -2.82 -4.73
CA GLU A 120 20.70 -3.27 -3.41
C GLU A 120 19.62 -3.15 -2.32
N PHE A 121 18.84 -2.07 -2.35
CA PHE A 121 17.69 -1.91 -1.46
C PHE A 121 16.63 -2.99 -1.70
N HIS A 122 16.23 -3.21 -2.97
CA HIS A 122 15.20 -4.20 -3.32
C HIS A 122 15.64 -5.63 -3.01
N ASP A 123 16.90 -5.98 -3.26
CA ASP A 123 17.47 -7.30 -2.92
C ASP A 123 17.40 -7.54 -1.39
N LYS A 124 17.78 -6.54 -0.58
CA LYS A 124 17.70 -6.61 0.88
C LYS A 124 16.25 -6.77 1.35
N LEU A 125 15.35 -5.93 0.86
CA LEU A 125 13.93 -5.94 1.23
C LEU A 125 13.28 -7.31 0.91
N LEU A 126 13.43 -7.79 -0.32
CA LEU A 126 12.83 -9.05 -0.77
C LEU A 126 13.48 -10.27 -0.12
N GLY A 127 14.76 -10.17 0.24
CA GLY A 127 15.49 -11.18 1.01
C GLY A 127 14.88 -11.48 2.39
N LEU A 128 14.09 -10.55 2.96
CA LEU A 128 13.43 -10.72 4.26
C LEU A 128 12.24 -11.70 4.21
N GLY A 129 11.71 -12.01 3.02
CA GLY A 129 10.47 -12.78 2.85
C GLY A 129 9.23 -12.01 3.35
N GLY A 130 8.22 -12.72 3.85
CA GLY A 130 6.99 -12.12 4.39
C GLY A 130 7.19 -11.46 5.76
N ALA A 131 8.09 -10.48 5.86
CA ALA A 131 8.40 -9.78 7.11
C ALA A 131 7.24 -8.86 7.55
N PRO A 132 7.03 -8.66 8.86
CA PRO A 132 6.09 -7.66 9.36
C PRO A 132 6.51 -6.26 8.91
N VAL A 133 5.62 -5.54 8.21
CA VAL A 133 5.94 -4.25 7.60
C VAL A 133 6.42 -3.20 8.60
N GLY A 134 5.92 -3.24 9.85
CA GLY A 134 6.33 -2.32 10.92
C GLY A 134 7.78 -2.47 11.38
N LEU A 135 8.45 -3.58 11.04
CA LEU A 135 9.85 -3.83 11.42
C LEU A 135 10.83 -3.60 10.26
N LEU A 136 10.35 -3.23 9.05
CA LEU A 136 11.22 -3.13 7.88
C LEU A 136 12.37 -2.13 8.07
N GLU A 137 12.09 -1.00 8.72
CA GLU A 137 13.09 0.03 8.96
C GLU A 137 14.22 -0.41 9.90
N GLU A 138 13.97 -1.38 10.80
CA GLU A 138 14.98 -1.97 11.69
C GLU A 138 15.74 -3.12 11.01
N LEU A 139 15.06 -3.83 10.11
CA LEU A 139 15.59 -5.02 9.45
C LEU A 139 16.40 -4.71 8.19
N ILE A 140 16.18 -3.54 7.58
CA ILE A 140 16.91 -3.08 6.40
C ILE A 140 18.01 -2.12 6.86
N THR A 141 19.16 -2.72 7.19
CA THR A 141 20.45 -2.05 7.37
C THR A 141 21.28 -2.23 6.11
#